data_AF-A0A7C1KRN3-F1
#
_entry.id   AF-A0A7C1KRN3-F1
#
_cell.length_a   1.000
_cell.length_b   1.000
_cell.length_c   1.000
_cell.angle_alpha   90.00
_cell.angle_beta   90.00
_cell.angle_gamma   90.00
#
_symmetry.space_group_name_H-M   'P 1'
#
loop_
_entity.id
_entity.type
_entity.pdbx_description
1 polymer ?
#
loop_
_entity_poly.entity_id
_entity_poly.type
_entity_poly.pdbx_seq_one_letter_code
_entity_poly.pdbx_strand_id
1 'polypeptide(L)' 'MPIFQLTGDLVFPDPYRADFDGLLAVGGDLGRERLLLSYRLGIFPWYSEGDPILWWSPDPRIVLFP' A
#
# COMPACT_ATOMS: atom_id res chain seq x y z
N MET A 1 4.11 -12.80 7.58
CA MET A 1 4.89 -11.57 7.29
C MET A 1 4.22 -10.43 8.05
N PRO A 2 4.95 -9.38 8.51
CA PRO A 2 4.33 -8.33 9.31
C PRO A 2 3.49 -7.40 8.44
N ILE A 3 2.28 -7.06 8.89
CA ILE A 3 1.49 -5.95 8.33
C ILE A 3 1.84 -4.68 9.13
N PHE A 4 2.24 -3.62 8.43
CA PHE A 4 2.67 -2.36 9.06
C PHE A 4 1.48 -1.44 9.34
N GLN A 5 1.45 -0.82 10.52
CA GLN A 5 0.52 0.28 10.80
C GLN A 5 1.17 1.60 10.36
N LEU A 6 0.51 2.34 9.47
CA LEU A 6 0.96 3.69 9.09
C LEU A 6 0.57 4.70 10.17
N THR A 7 1.50 5.62 10.44
CA THR A 7 1.30 6.79 11.32
C THR A 7 0.97 8.03 10.49
N GLY A 8 0.89 9.20 11.15
CA GLY A 8 0.78 10.49 10.47
C GLY A 8 2.02 10.86 9.64
N ASP A 9 3.12 10.11 9.75
CA ASP A 9 4.33 10.36 8.97
C ASP A 9 4.12 9.95 7.51
N LEU A 10 4.70 10.74 6.61
CA LEU A 10 4.63 10.53 5.16
C LEU A 10 5.71 9.53 4.72
N VAL A 11 5.56 8.27 5.14
CA VAL A 11 6.48 7.17 4.83
C VAL A 11 5.72 5.88 4.56
N PHE A 12 6.29 5.02 3.70
CA PHE A 12 5.84 3.65 3.51
C PHE A 12 6.99 2.67 3.84
N PRO A 13 6.66 1.46 4.33
CA PRO A 13 7.61 0.36 4.37
C PRO A 13 8.08 -0.02 2.96
N ASP A 14 9.21 -0.73 2.88
CA ASP A 14 9.69 -1.31 1.64
C ASP A 14 8.64 -2.28 1.04
N PRO A 15 8.18 -2.08 -0.22
CA PRO A 15 7.19 -2.93 -0.88
C PRO A 15 7.55 -4.42 -0.91
N TYR A 16 8.85 -4.79 -0.91
CA TYR A 16 9.29 -6.19 -0.88
C TYR A 16 9.01 -6.90 0.45
N ARG A 17 8.51 -6.17 1.45
CA ARG A 17 8.10 -6.72 2.75
C ARG A 17 6.60 -7.01 2.82
N ALA A 18 5.86 -6.75 1.74
CA ALA A 18 4.46 -7.14 1.62
C ALA A 18 4.31 -8.65 1.80
N ASP A 19 3.15 -9.10 2.30
CA ASP A 19 2.89 -10.52 2.44
C ASP A 19 2.71 -11.23 1.08
N PHE A 20 2.41 -12.52 1.11
CA PHE A 20 2.28 -13.33 -0.09
C PHE A 20 1.17 -12.83 -1.04
N ASP A 21 0.10 -12.24 -0.51
CA ASP A 21 -1.00 -11.69 -1.30
C ASP A 21 -0.74 -10.21 -1.69
N GLY A 22 0.37 -9.64 -1.23
CA GLY A 22 0.77 -8.27 -1.50
C GLY A 22 0.30 -7.26 -0.47
N LEU A 23 -0.29 -7.67 0.66
CA LEU A 23 -0.71 -6.74 1.71
C LEU A 23 0.54 -6.22 2.44
N LEU A 24 0.72 -4.89 2.44
CA LEU A 24 1.88 -4.25 3.04
C LEU A 24 1.52 -3.55 4.35
N ALA A 25 0.51 -2.69 4.33
CA ALA A 25 0.24 -1.81 5.46
C ALA A 25 -1.26 -1.53 5.64
N VAL A 26 -1.61 -1.05 6.83
CA VAL A 26 -2.95 -0.63 7.25
C VAL A 26 -2.90 0.78 7.84
N GLY A 27 -3.98 1.55 7.68
CA GLY A 27 -4.15 2.88 8.26
C GLY A 27 -3.54 4.02 7.43
N GLY A 28 -3.21 5.11 8.12
CA GLY A 28 -2.84 6.39 7.48
C GLY A 28 -4.09 7.16 7.02
N ASP A 29 -3.98 7.79 5.87
CA ASP A 29 -4.99 8.69 5.29
C ASP A 29 -4.99 8.59 3.75
N LEU A 30 -5.96 9.21 3.09
CA LEU A 30 -6.00 9.33 1.62
C LEU A 30 -5.59 10.73 1.14
N GLY A 31 -4.69 11.38 1.88
CA GLY A 31 -4.14 12.67 1.52
C GLY A 31 -3.36 12.60 0.20
N ARG A 32 -3.40 13.69 -0.56
CA ARG A 32 -2.75 13.81 -1.88
C ARG A 32 -1.28 13.39 -1.85
N GLU A 33 -0.54 13.82 -0.84
CA GLU A 33 0.90 13.55 -0.72
C GLU A 33 1.18 12.06 -0.50
N ARG A 34 0.39 11.40 0.37
CA ARG A 34 0.53 9.98 0.66
C ARG A 34 0.18 9.12 -0.55
N LEU A 35 -0.90 9.46 -1.26
CA LEU A 35 -1.27 8.79 -2.51
C LEU A 35 -0.16 8.92 -3.56
N LEU A 36 0.37 10.14 -3.78
CA LEU A 36 1.46 10.33 -4.74
C LEU A 36 2.71 9.54 -4.34
N LEU A 37 3.03 9.48 -3.05
CA LEU A 37 4.14 8.67 -2.55
C LEU A 37 3.89 7.18 -2.78
N SER A 38 2.69 6.66 -2.45
CA SER A 38 2.37 5.24 -2.60
C SER A 38 2.53 4.80 -4.05
N TYR A 39 1.94 5.53 -5.01
CA TYR A 39 2.01 5.18 -6.42
C TYR A 39 3.44 5.22 -6.96
N ARG A 40 4.28 6.16 -6.51
CA ARG A 40 5.71 6.21 -6.88
C ARG A 40 6.50 4.99 -6.39
N LEU A 41 6.07 4.38 -5.29
CA LEU A 41 6.67 3.18 -4.70
C LEU A 41 6.00 1.88 -5.20
N GLY A 42 5.04 1.96 -6.13
CA GLY A 42 4.29 0.79 -6.60
C GLY A 42 3.21 0.31 -5.64
N ILE A 43 2.87 1.09 -4.61
CA ILE A 43 1.87 0.76 -3.58
C ILE A 43 0.53 1.43 -3.92
N PHE A 44 -0.59 0.71 -3.78
CA PHE A 44 -1.92 1.26 -3.99
C PHE A 44 -2.88 0.94 -2.83
N PRO A 45 -3.82 1.85 -2.49
CA PRO A 45 -4.85 1.57 -1.51
C PRO A 45 -5.98 0.76 -2.14
N TRP A 46 -6.44 -0.29 -1.45
CA TRP A 46 -7.60 -1.08 -1.87
C TRP A 46 -8.24 -1.78 -0.66
N TYR A 47 -9.50 -1.47 -0.36
CA TYR A 47 -10.17 -1.94 0.86
C TYR A 47 -11.70 -1.85 0.66
N SER A 48 -12.48 -2.57 1.47
CA SER A 48 -13.95 -2.56 1.38
C SER A 48 -14.56 -1.50 2.30
N GLU A 49 -15.85 -1.22 2.13
CA GLU A 49 -16.56 -0.36 3.07
C GLU A 49 -16.56 -0.98 4.48
N GLY A 50 -16.18 -0.17 5.48
CA GLY A 50 -16.03 -0.61 6.87
C GLY A 50 -14.64 -1.16 7.21
N ASP A 51 -13.80 -1.46 6.23
CA ASP A 51 -12.41 -1.83 6.46
C ASP A 51 -11.55 -0.59 6.78
N PRO A 52 -10.46 -0.74 7.54
CA PRO A 52 -9.42 0.29 7.55
C PRO A 52 -8.79 0.41 6.16
N ILE A 53 -8.11 1.53 5.90
CA ILE A 53 -7.34 1.69 4.65
C ILE A 53 -6.26 0.60 4.60
N LEU A 54 -6.28 -0.23 3.55
CA LEU A 54 -5.26 -1.24 3.28
C LEU A 54 -4.42 -0.84 2.07
N TRP A 55 -3.11 -1.08 2.15
CA TRP A 55 -2.12 -0.71 1.14
C TRP A 55 -1.42 -1.96 0.61
N TRP A 56 -1.36 -2.08 -0.71
CA TRP A 56 -0.96 -3.30 -1.41
C TRP A 56 0.20 -3.06 -2.38
N SER A 57 1.08 -4.05 -2.50
CA SER A 57 2.11 -4.18 -3.52
C SER A 57 2.34 -5.66 -3.84
N PRO A 58 1.50 -6.27 -4.71
CA PRO A 58 1.56 -7.69 -5.01
C PRO A 58 2.75 -8.06 -5.89
N ASP A 59 3.27 -9.26 -5.67
CA ASP A 59 4.28 -9.94 -6.48
C ASP A 59 3.78 -11.37 -6.80
N PRO A 60 3.46 -11.71 -8.07
CA PRO A 60 3.69 -10.92 -9.28
C PRO A 60 2.72 -9.74 -9.47
N ARG A 61 3.20 -8.70 -10.18
CA ARG A 61 2.39 -7.53 -10.56
C ARG A 61 1.88 -7.64 -11.99
N ILE A 62 0.55 -7.52 -12.18
CA ILE A 62 -0.05 -7.43 -13.51
C ILE A 62 0.35 -6.11 -14.17
N VAL A 63 0.83 -6.19 -15.41
CA VAL A 63 1.07 -5.07 -16.31
C VAL A 63 0.45 -5.36 -17.68
N LEU A 64 -0.02 -4.33 -18.36
CA LEU A 64 -0.50 -4.40 -19.73
C LEU A 64 0.42 -3.54 -20.60
N PHE A 65 1.01 -4.15 -21.62
CA PHE A 65 1.82 -3.42 -22.59
C PHE A 65 0.91 -2.67 -23.58
N PRO A 66 1.26 -1.43 -23.98
CA PRO A 66 0.44 -0.62 -24.89
C PRO A 66 0.16 -1.27 -26.25
#